data_AF-A0ABD3PP78-F1
#
_entry.id   AF-A0ABD3PP78-F1
#
_cell.length_a   1.000
_cell.length_b   1.000
_cell.length_c   1.000
_cell.angle_alpha   90.00
_cell.angle_beta   90.00
_cell.angle_gamma   90.00
#
_symmetry.space_group_name_H-M   'P 1'
#
loop_
_entity.id
_entity.type
_entity.pdbx_description
1 polymer ?
#
loop_
_entity_poly.entity_id
_entity_poly.type
_entity_poly.pdbx_seq_one_letter_code
_entity_poly.pdbx_strand_id
1 'polypeptide(L)'
;MERHNATVLRLLQALQQTLTQFDACDSEFVDTLCTCWNESTDSNNLLLCKRFATLVEKNDRFTEYQKERIMDRIMEEITGASCFQINVINKTTGLKSAWWCHPITTFEAFLYPYVGASRNLRFQFKGRPLFISASGKKTMAQLGFQDNDVLYIEEIITLPFEKLAKKDKSWRYSGMSISDSKRPYTNAKVATKNEKAMAFSPQRVDIEDYAVKHSKMLTAILEEAEPIFKERRRRLNEMAIKNCTPKARRNQKMTVSNDIPGLSFSHGRESRGKAGKSVYPVLIGDRDHLFSSRKKSFHFGKPIQIIDLHGYSCQEAIQMLDNYLPKLLEYAMVSIPWVIPVDIVCGCGNQVLSEIVEQWIKRTCGVANRPKSYLTG
;
A
#
# COMPACT_ATOMS: atom_id res chain seq x y z
N MET A 1 -6.90 -42.22 -12.67
CA MET A 1 -8.33 -41.92 -12.90
C MET A 1 -9.19 -42.27 -11.68
N GLU A 2 -9.07 -43.46 -11.09
CA GLU A 2 -9.96 -43.88 -9.96
C GLU A 2 -9.94 -42.96 -8.72
N ARG A 3 -8.78 -42.45 -8.28
CA ARG A 3 -8.72 -41.51 -7.14
C ARG A 3 -9.39 -40.17 -7.42
N HIS A 4 -9.35 -39.69 -8.66
CA HIS A 4 -10.00 -38.44 -9.04
C HIS A 4 -11.52 -38.59 -8.96
N ASN A 5 -12.06 -39.70 -9.49
CA ASN A 5 -13.49 -40.02 -9.43
C ASN A 5 -14.02 -40.15 -7.99
N ALA A 6 -13.21 -40.65 -7.06
CA ALA A 6 -13.61 -40.75 -5.65
C ALA A 6 -13.76 -39.38 -4.96
N THR A 7 -12.83 -38.44 -5.19
CA THR A 7 -12.94 -37.06 -4.65
C THR A 7 -14.11 -36.32 -5.26
N VAL A 8 -14.38 -36.53 -6.55
CA VAL A 8 -15.53 -35.96 -7.27
C VAL A 8 -16.84 -36.41 -6.63
N LEU A 9 -17.00 -37.72 -6.42
CA LEU A 9 -18.22 -38.28 -5.85
C LEU A 9 -18.48 -37.75 -4.44
N ARG A 10 -17.43 -37.58 -3.63
CA ARG A 10 -17.55 -36.99 -2.29
C ARG A 10 -17.96 -35.52 -2.35
N LEU A 11 -17.38 -34.73 -3.26
CA LEU A 11 -17.75 -33.33 -3.45
C LEU A 11 -19.20 -33.17 -3.90
N LEU A 12 -19.64 -33.95 -4.88
CA LEU A 12 -21.03 -33.96 -5.34
C LEU A 12 -21.98 -34.39 -4.24
N GLN A 13 -21.62 -35.42 -3.46
CA GLN A 13 -22.44 -35.90 -2.35
C GLN A 13 -22.51 -34.86 -1.21
N ALA A 14 -21.40 -34.20 -0.88
CA ALA A 14 -21.36 -33.15 0.14
C ALA A 14 -22.15 -31.91 -0.30
N LEU A 15 -22.06 -31.53 -1.58
CA LEU A 15 -22.86 -30.46 -2.16
C LEU A 15 -24.34 -30.79 -2.15
N GLN A 16 -24.71 -31.99 -2.60
CA GLN A 16 -26.10 -32.44 -2.58
C GLN A 16 -26.65 -32.42 -1.16
N GLN A 17 -25.92 -32.92 -0.16
CA GLN A 17 -26.32 -32.87 1.25
C GLN A 17 -26.52 -31.44 1.74
N THR A 18 -25.61 -30.53 1.39
CA THR A 18 -25.67 -29.12 1.79
C THR A 18 -26.85 -28.40 1.13
N LEU A 19 -27.09 -28.63 -0.16
CA LEU A 19 -28.22 -28.05 -0.88
C LEU A 19 -29.56 -28.59 -0.39
N THR A 20 -29.62 -29.87 -0.03
CA THR A 20 -30.81 -30.49 0.56
C THR A 20 -31.14 -29.89 1.93
N GLN A 21 -30.13 -29.55 2.74
CA GLN A 21 -30.35 -28.89 4.03
C GLN A 21 -30.94 -27.49 3.89
N PHE A 22 -30.73 -26.80 2.76
CA PHE A 22 -31.20 -25.44 2.53
C PHE A 22 -32.56 -25.35 1.84
N ASP A 23 -33.22 -26.49 1.55
CA ASP A 23 -34.47 -26.56 0.77
C ASP A 23 -34.42 -25.80 -0.57
N ALA A 24 -33.20 -25.57 -1.07
CA ALA A 24 -32.89 -24.72 -2.22
C ALA A 24 -32.50 -25.54 -3.47
N CYS A 25 -32.78 -26.85 -3.45
CA CYS A 25 -32.47 -27.75 -4.56
C CYS A 25 -33.43 -27.54 -5.73
N ASP A 26 -33.07 -26.61 -6.62
CA ASP A 26 -33.54 -26.67 -8.00
C ASP A 26 -32.73 -27.75 -8.73
N SER A 27 -33.41 -28.75 -9.28
CA SER A 27 -32.78 -29.80 -10.08
C SER A 27 -31.94 -29.21 -11.22
N GLU A 28 -32.35 -28.05 -11.76
CA GLU A 28 -31.64 -27.37 -12.85
C GLU A 28 -30.24 -26.87 -12.42
N PHE A 29 -30.10 -26.43 -11.17
CA PHE A 29 -28.80 -25.97 -10.65
C PHE A 29 -27.84 -27.15 -10.45
N VAL A 30 -28.35 -28.28 -9.91
CA VAL A 30 -27.57 -29.51 -9.76
C VAL A 30 -27.11 -30.04 -11.11
N ASP A 31 -28.00 -30.03 -12.12
CA ASP A 31 -27.67 -30.46 -13.48
C ASP A 31 -26.64 -29.55 -14.15
N THR A 32 -26.73 -28.23 -13.91
CA THR A 32 -25.74 -27.26 -14.40
C THR A 32 -24.36 -27.51 -13.78
N LEU A 33 -24.30 -27.82 -12.48
CA LEU A 33 -23.06 -28.17 -11.79
C LEU A 33 -22.46 -29.47 -12.33
N CYS A 34 -23.28 -30.50 -12.52
CA CYS A 34 -22.88 -31.77 -13.11
C CYS A 34 -22.34 -31.60 -14.54
N THR A 35 -22.98 -30.74 -15.35
CA THR A 35 -22.57 -30.44 -16.74
C THR A 35 -21.24 -29.70 -16.77
N CYS A 36 -21.10 -28.63 -15.99
CA CYS A 36 -19.84 -27.88 -15.86
C CYS A 36 -18.67 -28.77 -15.40
N TRP A 37 -18.96 -29.80 -14.61
CA TRP A 37 -17.98 -30.78 -14.16
C TRP A 37 -17.59 -31.78 -15.25
N ASN A 38 -18.56 -32.37 -15.94
CA ASN A 38 -18.32 -33.34 -17.01
C ASN A 38 -17.54 -32.74 -18.20
N GLU A 39 -17.70 -31.43 -18.43
CA GLU A 39 -16.92 -30.69 -19.43
C GLU A 39 -15.49 -30.36 -18.97
N SER A 40 -15.21 -30.46 -17.67
CA SER A 40 -13.87 -30.22 -17.13
C SER A 40 -13.00 -31.46 -17.32
N THR A 41 -12.35 -31.54 -18.48
CA THR A 41 -11.26 -32.51 -18.74
C THR A 41 -9.98 -32.20 -17.94
N ASP A 42 -9.96 -31.05 -17.26
CA ASP A 42 -8.82 -30.61 -16.46
C ASP A 42 -8.73 -31.36 -15.13
N SER A 43 -7.60 -32.05 -14.95
CA SER A 43 -7.15 -32.62 -13.67
C SER A 43 -6.89 -31.58 -12.57
N ASN A 44 -7.11 -30.30 -12.87
CA ASN A 44 -6.80 -29.19 -11.98
C ASN A 44 -8.02 -28.80 -11.15
N ASN A 45 -8.18 -29.49 -10.01
CA ASN A 45 -9.25 -29.26 -9.04
C ASN A 45 -9.47 -27.76 -8.76
N LEU A 46 -8.43 -26.94 -8.73
CA LEU A 46 -8.52 -25.50 -8.44
C LEU A 46 -9.35 -24.70 -9.47
N LEU A 47 -9.25 -25.01 -10.77
CA LEU A 47 -9.98 -24.28 -11.81
C LEU A 47 -11.47 -24.54 -11.72
N LEU A 48 -11.80 -25.80 -11.44
CA LEU A 48 -13.15 -26.28 -11.22
C LEU A 48 -13.77 -25.62 -10.00
N CYS A 49 -13.02 -25.50 -8.91
CA CYS A 49 -13.46 -24.77 -7.71
C CYS A 49 -13.78 -23.31 -8.01
N LYS A 50 -12.96 -22.64 -8.84
CA LYS A 50 -13.24 -21.25 -9.25
C LYS A 50 -14.53 -21.14 -10.06
N ARG A 51 -14.79 -22.10 -10.95
CA ARG A 51 -16.05 -22.16 -11.73
C ARG A 51 -17.25 -22.38 -10.81
N PHE A 52 -17.15 -23.32 -9.87
CA PHE A 52 -18.17 -23.56 -8.86
C PHE A 52 -18.42 -22.33 -7.98
N ALA A 53 -17.36 -21.69 -7.49
CA ALA A 53 -17.46 -20.44 -6.72
C ALA A 53 -18.20 -19.36 -7.51
N THR A 54 -17.85 -19.19 -8.79
CA THR A 54 -18.50 -18.21 -9.67
C THR A 54 -19.98 -18.53 -9.89
N LEU A 55 -20.35 -19.83 -10.00
CA LEU A 55 -21.74 -20.26 -10.15
C LEU A 55 -22.55 -20.00 -8.87
N VAL A 56 -21.97 -20.27 -7.70
CA VAL A 56 -22.60 -20.02 -6.39
C VAL A 56 -22.76 -18.52 -6.16
N GLU A 57 -21.74 -17.71 -6.47
CA GLU A 57 -21.77 -16.25 -6.31
C GLU A 57 -22.84 -15.59 -7.19
N LYS A 58 -22.97 -16.04 -8.45
CA LYS A 58 -23.93 -15.49 -9.43
C LYS A 58 -25.37 -15.95 -9.23
N ASN A 59 -25.60 -16.94 -8.37
CA ASN A 59 -26.95 -17.43 -8.13
C ASN A 59 -27.62 -16.58 -7.04
N ASP A 60 -28.47 -15.65 -7.47
CA ASP A 60 -29.20 -14.70 -6.61
C ASP A 60 -30.18 -15.39 -5.64
N ARG A 61 -30.46 -16.68 -5.83
CA ARG A 61 -31.33 -17.45 -4.93
C ARG A 61 -30.66 -17.82 -3.61
N PHE A 62 -29.33 -17.89 -3.57
CA PHE A 62 -28.62 -18.14 -2.32
C PHE A 62 -28.44 -16.83 -1.56
N THR A 63 -28.83 -16.85 -0.29
CA THR A 63 -28.40 -15.82 0.65
C THR A 63 -26.88 -15.84 0.80
N GLU A 64 -26.26 -14.71 1.16
CA GLU A 64 -24.81 -14.64 1.38
C GLU A 64 -24.32 -15.69 2.40
N TYR A 65 -25.10 -15.95 3.44
CA TYR A 65 -24.81 -17.01 4.43
C TYR A 65 -24.78 -18.42 3.80
N GLN A 66 -25.71 -18.72 2.88
CA GLN A 66 -25.73 -20.00 2.17
C GLN A 66 -24.54 -20.13 1.22
N LYS A 67 -24.19 -19.05 0.50
CA LYS A 67 -23.01 -19.02 -0.38
C LYS A 67 -21.73 -19.31 0.41
N GLU A 68 -21.56 -18.66 1.56
CA GLU A 68 -20.42 -18.86 2.45
C GLU A 68 -20.34 -20.32 2.94
N ARG A 69 -21.46 -20.89 3.41
CA ARG A 69 -21.52 -22.29 3.88
C ARG A 69 -21.23 -23.32 2.78
N ILE A 70 -21.74 -23.09 1.57
CA ILE A 70 -21.48 -23.96 0.42
C ILE A 70 -19.99 -23.91 0.07
N MET A 71 -19.39 -22.73 0.06
CA MET A 71 -17.97 -22.53 -0.23
C MET A 71 -17.06 -23.19 0.82
N ASP A 72 -17.40 -23.06 2.11
CA ASP A 72 -16.68 -23.74 3.19
C ASP A 72 -16.67 -25.26 3.00
N ARG A 73 -17.83 -25.84 2.69
CA ARG A 73 -17.97 -27.29 2.52
C ARG A 73 -17.23 -27.81 1.30
N ILE A 74 -17.27 -27.07 0.19
CA ILE A 74 -16.49 -27.35 -1.01
C ILE A 74 -14.99 -27.39 -0.65
N MET A 75 -14.51 -26.35 0.02
CA MET A 75 -13.09 -26.22 0.36
C MET A 75 -12.60 -27.28 1.35
N GLU A 76 -13.42 -27.66 2.34
CA GLU A 76 -13.16 -28.76 3.28
C GLU A 76 -12.92 -30.09 2.54
N GLU A 77 -13.78 -30.43 1.59
CA GLU A 77 -13.68 -31.68 0.82
C GLU A 77 -12.49 -31.69 -0.17
N ILE A 78 -12.16 -30.55 -0.80
CA ILE A 78 -11.04 -30.47 -1.74
C ILE A 78 -9.70 -30.66 -1.05
N THR A 79 -9.53 -30.00 0.09
CA THR A 79 -8.24 -29.95 0.77
C THR A 79 -8.08 -31.04 1.82
N GLY A 80 -9.20 -31.65 2.24
CA GLY A 80 -9.25 -32.56 3.38
C GLY A 80 -8.89 -31.89 4.71
N ALA A 81 -8.86 -30.55 4.75
CA ALA A 81 -8.50 -29.78 5.92
C ALA A 81 -9.68 -28.87 6.29
N SER A 82 -10.13 -28.96 7.54
CA SER A 82 -11.20 -28.12 8.04
C SER A 82 -10.76 -26.66 8.10
N CYS A 83 -11.67 -25.75 7.71
CA CYS A 83 -11.54 -24.34 8.05
C CYS A 83 -11.39 -24.18 9.56
N PHE A 84 -10.65 -23.17 9.98
CA PHE A 84 -10.46 -22.87 11.39
C PHE A 84 -10.64 -21.39 11.66
N GLN A 85 -11.05 -21.08 12.88
CA GLN A 85 -11.35 -19.73 13.33
C GLN A 85 -10.08 -19.05 13.84
N ILE A 86 -9.81 -17.84 13.37
CA ILE A 86 -8.76 -16.95 13.90
C ILE A 86 -9.42 -15.77 14.59
N ASN A 87 -8.99 -15.52 15.82
CA ASN A 87 -9.42 -14.36 16.59
C ASN A 87 -8.51 -13.17 16.29
N VAL A 88 -9.03 -12.14 15.63
CA VAL A 88 -8.30 -10.92 15.28
C VAL A 88 -8.59 -9.84 16.31
N ILE A 89 -7.54 -9.33 16.96
CA ILE A 89 -7.64 -8.29 18.00
C ILE A 89 -6.87 -7.05 17.54
N ASN A 90 -7.57 -5.94 17.34
CA ASN A 90 -6.93 -4.64 17.14
C ASN A 90 -6.48 -4.10 18.50
N LYS A 91 -5.17 -3.97 18.71
CA LYS A 91 -4.58 -3.45 19.96
C LYS A 91 -4.89 -1.97 20.20
N THR A 92 -5.03 -1.19 19.12
CA THR A 92 -5.28 0.25 19.19
C THR A 92 -6.73 0.53 19.59
N THR A 93 -7.69 -0.18 18.98
CA THR A 93 -9.13 0.04 19.21
C THR A 93 -9.72 -0.91 20.26
N GLY A 94 -9.04 -1.99 20.60
CA GLY A 94 -9.56 -3.07 21.43
C GLY A 94 -10.60 -3.96 20.74
N LEU A 95 -10.92 -3.70 19.47
CA LEU A 95 -11.95 -4.44 18.73
C LEU A 95 -11.50 -5.88 18.47
N LYS A 96 -12.39 -6.82 18.82
CA LYS A 96 -12.21 -8.25 18.61
C LYS A 96 -13.15 -8.72 17.51
N SER A 97 -12.63 -9.51 16.60
CA SER A 97 -13.44 -10.18 15.57
C SER A 97 -12.94 -11.60 15.36
N ALA A 98 -13.81 -12.48 14.90
CA ALA A 98 -13.49 -13.87 14.60
C ALA A 98 -13.67 -14.10 13.10
N TRP A 99 -12.67 -14.69 12.47
CA TRP A 99 -12.64 -14.90 11.04
C TRP A 99 -12.34 -16.36 10.75
N TRP A 100 -13.17 -16.99 9.93
CA TRP A 100 -12.90 -18.31 9.42
C TRP A 100 -11.89 -18.21 8.29
N CYS A 101 -10.89 -19.08 8.30
CA CYS A 101 -9.93 -19.15 7.22
C CYS A 101 -9.55 -20.59 6.93
N HIS A 102 -9.19 -20.80 5.67
CA HIS A 102 -8.69 -22.09 5.24
C HIS A 102 -7.17 -22.19 5.47
N PRO A 103 -6.63 -23.34 5.90
CA PRO A 103 -5.19 -23.59 6.01
C PRO A 103 -4.32 -23.22 4.80
N ILE A 104 -4.86 -23.27 3.57
CA ILE A 104 -4.14 -22.96 2.33
C ILE A 104 -4.21 -21.48 1.95
N THR A 105 -5.07 -20.70 2.62
CA THR A 105 -5.19 -19.26 2.39
C THR A 105 -3.85 -18.61 2.66
N THR A 106 -3.40 -17.73 1.77
CA THR A 106 -2.19 -16.95 2.02
C THR A 106 -2.47 -15.87 3.05
N PHE A 107 -1.46 -15.52 3.85
CA PHE A 107 -1.61 -14.48 4.87
C PHE A 107 -2.02 -13.13 4.27
N GLU A 108 -1.52 -12.79 3.08
CA GLU A 108 -1.92 -11.58 2.36
C GLU A 108 -3.41 -11.59 1.96
N ALA A 109 -3.92 -12.72 1.45
CA ALA A 109 -5.33 -12.86 1.11
C ALA A 109 -6.23 -12.79 2.35
N PHE A 110 -5.84 -13.45 3.45
CA PHE A 110 -6.57 -13.37 4.73
C PHE A 110 -6.66 -11.92 5.25
N LEU A 111 -5.61 -11.14 5.05
CA LEU A 111 -5.55 -9.74 5.48
C LEU A 111 -6.21 -8.75 4.52
N TYR A 112 -6.63 -9.17 3.34
CA TYR A 112 -7.20 -8.27 2.32
C TYR A 112 -8.32 -7.36 2.86
N PRO A 113 -9.27 -7.84 3.71
CA PRO A 113 -10.30 -6.98 4.31
C PRO A 113 -9.76 -5.87 5.22
N TYR A 114 -8.57 -6.06 5.82
CA TYR A 114 -7.92 -5.10 6.71
C TYR A 114 -6.92 -4.18 5.99
N VAL A 115 -6.28 -4.69 4.94
CA VAL A 115 -5.18 -4.00 4.25
C VAL A 115 -5.69 -2.97 3.24
N GLY A 116 -7.01 -2.86 3.04
CA GLY A 116 -7.66 -1.82 2.25
C GLY A 116 -7.11 -0.41 2.55
N ALA A 117 -6.10 -0.01 1.77
CA ALA A 117 -5.33 1.24 1.76
C ALA A 117 -4.22 1.48 2.81
N SER A 118 -4.08 0.72 3.90
CA SER A 118 -3.19 1.11 5.01
C SER A 118 -1.89 0.30 5.09
N ARG A 119 -0.79 0.86 4.56
CA ARG A 119 0.60 0.35 4.77
C ARG A 119 1.09 0.45 6.23
N ASN A 120 0.23 0.91 7.14
CA ASN A 120 0.58 1.28 8.51
C ASN A 120 0.15 0.24 9.55
N LEU A 121 -0.23 -0.97 9.15
CA LEU A 121 -0.60 -2.03 10.08
C LEU A 121 0.61 -2.92 10.41
N ARG A 122 0.80 -3.20 11.70
CA ARG A 122 1.72 -4.22 12.20
C ARG A 122 0.93 -5.42 12.69
N PHE A 123 1.36 -6.61 12.30
CA PHE A 123 0.72 -7.86 12.68
C PHE A 123 1.63 -8.60 13.66
N GLN A 124 1.07 -9.20 14.71
CA GLN A 124 1.81 -10.03 15.66
C GLN A 124 1.06 -11.32 15.93
N PHE A 125 1.76 -12.44 15.80
CA PHE A 125 1.23 -13.78 16.02
C PHE A 125 2.16 -14.56 16.95
N LYS A 126 1.61 -15.13 18.04
CA LYS A 126 2.38 -15.84 19.09
C LYS A 126 3.61 -15.03 19.57
N GLY A 127 3.41 -13.72 19.77
CA GLY A 127 4.47 -12.78 20.18
C GLY A 127 5.47 -12.39 19.09
N ARG A 128 5.43 -12.99 17.90
CA ARG A 128 6.35 -12.69 16.79
C ARG A 128 5.73 -11.69 15.80
N PRO A 129 6.46 -10.65 15.38
CA PRO A 129 5.96 -9.73 14.35
C PRO A 129 5.89 -10.45 13.00
N LEU A 130 4.77 -10.31 12.31
CA LEU A 130 4.55 -10.77 10.95
C LEU A 130 4.59 -9.57 10.00
N PHE A 131 5.48 -9.65 9.01
CA PHE A 131 5.59 -8.64 7.97
C PHE A 131 4.95 -9.17 6.67
N ILE A 132 4.07 -8.37 6.05
CA ILE A 132 3.41 -8.75 4.79
C ILE A 132 4.44 -9.10 3.70
N SER A 133 5.56 -8.38 3.62
CA SER A 133 6.61 -8.63 2.62
C SER A 133 7.27 -10.02 2.75
N ALA A 134 7.40 -10.56 3.97
CA ALA A 134 8.09 -11.82 4.23
C ALA A 134 7.12 -13.01 4.41
N SER A 135 5.94 -12.75 4.96
CA SER A 135 4.94 -13.76 5.32
C SER A 135 3.70 -13.74 4.44
N GLY A 136 3.47 -12.69 3.63
CA GLY A 136 2.25 -12.51 2.85
C GLY A 136 1.94 -13.68 1.91
N LYS A 137 2.97 -14.22 1.26
CA LYS A 137 2.85 -15.38 0.35
C LYS A 137 2.79 -16.74 1.05
N LYS A 138 3.04 -16.80 2.36
CA LYS A 138 2.99 -18.05 3.12
C LYS A 138 1.53 -18.35 3.45
N THR A 139 1.18 -19.63 3.43
CA THR A 139 -0.17 -20.06 3.82
C THR A 139 -0.34 -20.02 5.34
N MET A 140 -1.59 -19.96 5.81
CA MET A 140 -1.88 -19.97 7.26
C MET A 140 -1.30 -21.21 7.95
N ALA A 141 -1.35 -22.38 7.29
CA ALA A 141 -0.70 -23.60 7.77
C ALA A 141 0.83 -23.47 7.87
N GLN A 142 1.49 -22.88 6.86
CA GLN A 142 2.94 -22.66 6.87
C GLN A 142 3.39 -21.67 7.96
N LEU A 143 2.51 -20.75 8.36
CA LEU A 143 2.74 -19.83 9.47
C LEU A 143 2.44 -20.47 10.84
N GLY A 144 1.85 -21.67 10.88
CA GLY A 144 1.54 -22.39 12.11
C GLY A 144 0.31 -21.85 12.85
N PHE A 145 -0.65 -21.29 12.11
CA PHE A 145 -1.97 -20.97 12.66
C PHE A 145 -2.77 -22.25 12.90
N GLN A 146 -3.47 -22.27 14.02
CA GLN A 146 -4.37 -23.32 14.46
C GLN A 146 -5.75 -22.73 14.80
N ASP A 147 -6.72 -23.59 15.06
CA ASP A 147 -8.05 -23.15 15.46
C ASP A 147 -8.02 -22.37 16.78
N ASN A 148 -8.77 -21.27 16.81
CA ASN A 148 -8.86 -20.28 17.89
C ASN A 148 -7.57 -19.50 18.20
N ASP A 149 -6.55 -19.57 17.34
CA ASP A 149 -5.35 -18.75 17.48
C ASP A 149 -5.68 -17.24 17.40
N VAL A 150 -4.84 -16.43 18.05
CA VAL A 150 -5.04 -14.97 18.14
C VAL A 150 -4.02 -14.21 17.28
N LEU A 151 -4.52 -13.38 16.36
CA LEU A 151 -3.75 -12.44 15.57
C LEU A 151 -3.95 -11.02 16.11
N TYR A 152 -2.86 -10.37 16.52
CA TYR A 152 -2.91 -8.98 16.96
C TYR A 152 -2.59 -8.04 15.81
N ILE A 153 -3.41 -6.99 15.66
CA ILE A 153 -3.21 -5.90 14.71
C ILE A 153 -2.92 -4.63 15.49
N GLU A 154 -1.86 -3.92 15.15
CA GLU A 154 -1.50 -2.63 15.73
C GLU A 154 -1.40 -1.60 14.62
N GLU A 155 -2.18 -0.53 14.73
CA GLU A 155 -2.10 0.59 13.79
C GLU A 155 -0.96 1.50 14.21
N ILE A 156 0.03 1.67 13.33
CA ILE A 156 1.07 2.67 13.49
C ILE A 156 0.39 4.02 13.27
N ILE A 157 -0.08 4.62 14.37
CA ILE A 157 -0.41 6.04 14.40
C ILE A 157 0.91 6.75 14.17
N THR A 158 1.20 7.07 12.91
CA THR A 158 2.31 7.96 12.58
C THR A 158 1.83 9.32 13.05
N LEU A 159 2.06 9.62 14.33
CA LEU A 159 1.78 10.95 14.85
C LEU A 159 2.48 11.91 13.88
N PRO A 160 1.75 12.88 13.29
CA PRO A 160 2.36 13.85 12.42
C PRO A 160 3.48 14.46 13.25
N PHE A 161 4.73 14.18 12.86
CA PHE A 161 5.89 14.77 13.49
C PHE A 161 5.78 16.25 13.14
N GLU A 162 5.08 17.02 13.99
CA GLU A 162 5.06 18.45 13.92
C GLU A 162 6.53 18.84 13.89
N LYS A 163 6.93 19.39 12.75
CA LYS A 163 8.24 19.97 12.57
C LYS A 163 8.36 21.05 13.64
N LEU A 164 8.93 20.69 14.79
CA LEU A 164 9.54 21.65 15.70
C LEU A 164 10.39 22.53 14.79
N ALA A 165 9.96 23.79 14.71
CA ALA A 165 10.45 24.77 13.77
C ALA A 165 11.98 24.70 13.73
N LYS A 166 12.52 24.21 12.61
CA LYS A 166 13.92 24.43 12.29
C LYS A 166 14.07 25.93 12.13
N LYS A 167 14.45 26.59 13.22
CA LYS A 167 14.96 27.95 13.21
C LYS A 167 16.19 27.90 12.33
N ASP A 168 16.02 28.37 11.09
CA ASP A 168 17.09 28.49 10.10
C ASP A 168 18.26 29.28 10.71
N LYS A 169 19.24 28.57 11.26
CA LYS A 169 20.58 29.10 11.44
C LYS A 169 21.32 28.79 10.15
N SER A 170 21.22 29.72 9.20
CA SER A 170 22.09 29.75 8.03
C SER A 170 23.54 29.80 8.50
N TRP A 171 24.23 28.67 8.46
CA TRP A 171 25.69 28.65 8.53
C TRP A 171 26.22 29.25 7.21
N ARG A 172 26.49 30.56 7.22
CA ARG A 172 27.36 31.18 6.23
C ARG A 172 28.78 30.75 6.55
N TYR A 173 29.35 29.91 5.70
CA TYR A 173 30.81 29.81 5.56
C TYR A 173 31.31 31.19 5.11
N SER A 174 31.81 31.98 6.06
CA SER A 174 32.57 33.20 5.76
C SER A 174 34.04 32.87 5.91
N GLY A 175 34.77 33.12 4.83
CA GLY A 175 36.20 32.91 4.75
C GLY A 175 36.92 33.68 5.84
N MET A 176 37.97 33.04 6.33
CA MET A 176 38.99 33.59 7.20
C MET A 176 39.47 34.95 6.67
N SER A 177 39.33 35.99 7.47
CA SER A 177 40.30 37.09 7.46
C SER A 177 40.67 37.40 8.90
N ILE A 178 41.94 37.15 9.18
CA ILE A 178 42.63 37.47 10.41
C ILE A 178 42.79 38.98 10.41
N SER A 179 42.25 39.66 11.43
CA SER A 179 42.77 40.97 11.81
C SER A 179 42.75 41.11 13.32
N ASP A 180 43.95 41.30 13.85
CA ASP A 180 44.24 41.69 15.21
C ASP A 180 43.55 43.01 15.55
N SER A 181 42.81 43.04 16.66
CA SER A 181 42.71 44.27 17.44
C SER A 181 42.57 43.98 18.93
N LYS A 182 43.34 44.76 19.69
CA LYS A 182 43.63 44.60 21.11
C LYS A 182 42.61 45.38 21.97
N ARG A 183 42.11 44.72 23.04
CA ARG A 183 41.76 45.26 24.39
C ARG A 183 40.57 46.26 24.50
N PRO A 184 40.03 46.58 25.71
CA PRO A 184 40.29 46.05 27.06
C PRO A 184 39.04 45.63 27.88
N TYR A 185 39.35 44.84 28.92
CA TYR A 185 38.78 44.77 30.27
C TYR A 185 37.78 45.88 30.71
N THR A 186 36.61 45.50 31.26
CA THR A 186 36.08 46.03 32.54
C THR A 186 35.05 45.10 33.20
N ASN A 187 35.28 44.91 34.50
CA ASN A 187 34.47 44.31 35.56
C ASN A 187 32.97 44.66 35.58
N ALA A 188 32.12 43.72 36.04
CA ALA A 188 31.13 44.01 37.09
C ALA A 188 30.56 42.70 37.68
N LYS A 189 30.95 42.44 38.92
CA LYS A 189 30.29 41.52 39.86
C LYS A 189 28.96 42.13 40.29
N VAL A 190 27.87 41.37 40.27
CA VAL A 190 26.79 41.53 41.27
C VAL A 190 26.32 40.14 41.68
N ALA A 191 26.71 39.77 42.89
CA ALA A 191 26.13 38.67 43.65
C ALA A 191 24.88 39.20 44.35
N THR A 192 23.76 38.52 44.17
CA THR A 192 22.59 38.68 45.04
C THR A 192 22.20 37.31 45.58
N LYS A 193 22.64 37.11 46.82
CA LYS A 193 22.31 36.01 47.71
C LYS A 193 20.87 36.22 48.18
N ASN A 194 19.97 35.28 47.87
CA ASN A 194 18.66 35.20 48.52
C ASN A 194 18.45 33.75 48.96
N GLU A 195 18.87 33.49 50.20
CA GLU A 195 18.40 32.36 51.00
C GLU A 195 16.97 32.68 51.45
N LYS A 196 15.98 31.85 51.08
CA LYS A 196 14.84 31.52 51.94
C LYS A 196 13.96 30.41 51.38
N ALA A 197 13.59 29.54 52.33
CA ALA A 197 12.46 28.60 52.34
C ALA A 197 12.58 27.33 51.48
N MET A 198 13.07 26.27 52.14
CA MET A 198 12.81 24.88 51.80
C MET A 198 11.29 24.62 51.83
N ALA A 199 10.68 24.55 50.65
CA ALA A 199 9.46 23.80 50.44
C ALA A 199 9.85 22.55 49.65
N PHE A 200 9.58 21.38 50.23
CA PHE A 200 9.84 20.07 49.61
C PHE A 200 8.87 19.87 48.43
N SER A 201 9.20 20.52 47.31
CA SER A 201 8.58 20.27 46.01
C SER A 201 9.15 18.96 45.48
N PRO A 202 8.34 17.97 45.05
CA PRO A 202 8.86 16.78 44.39
C PRO A 202 9.72 17.25 43.23
N GLN A 203 11.00 16.85 43.22
CA GLN A 203 11.95 17.18 42.17
C GLN A 203 11.32 16.81 40.83
N ARG A 204 10.80 17.81 40.11
CA ARG A 204 10.62 17.70 38.67
C ARG A 204 12.00 17.46 38.12
N VAL A 205 12.33 16.19 37.93
CA VAL A 205 13.50 15.79 37.14
C VAL A 205 13.30 16.51 35.83
N ASP A 206 14.18 17.47 35.58
CA ASP A 206 14.12 18.31 34.41
C ASP A 206 14.31 17.40 33.19
N ILE A 207 13.18 17.07 32.55
CA ILE A 207 13.11 16.10 31.45
C ILE A 207 14.02 16.57 30.31
N GLU A 208 14.21 17.88 30.20
CA GLU A 208 15.06 18.53 29.21
C GLU A 208 16.55 18.23 29.46
N ASP A 209 17.00 18.29 30.72
CA ASP A 209 18.37 17.92 31.09
C ASP A 209 18.66 16.44 30.87
N TYR A 210 17.68 15.56 31.12
CA TYR A 210 17.82 14.13 30.85
C TYR A 210 17.93 13.87 29.34
N ALA A 211 17.11 14.52 28.52
CA ALA A 211 17.16 14.41 27.07
C ALA A 211 18.51 14.90 26.50
N VAL A 212 19.06 15.99 27.03
CA VAL A 212 20.38 16.50 26.64
C VAL A 212 21.49 15.53 27.02
N LYS A 213 21.47 14.97 28.24
CA LYS A 213 22.45 13.97 28.67
C LYS A 213 22.38 12.71 27.82
N HIS A 214 21.18 12.23 27.53
CA HIS A 214 20.96 11.06 26.68
C HIS A 214 21.45 11.30 25.25
N SER A 215 21.18 12.47 24.67
CA SER A 215 21.66 12.85 23.34
C SER A 215 23.19 12.92 23.27
N LYS A 216 23.85 13.46 24.31
CA LYS A 216 25.33 13.48 24.40
C LYS A 216 25.92 12.07 24.47
N MET A 217 25.31 11.19 25.27
CA MET A 217 25.74 9.80 25.39
C MET A 217 25.60 9.03 24.06
N LEU A 218 24.49 9.22 23.33
CA LEU A 218 24.33 8.63 22.00
C LEU A 218 25.34 9.18 20.97
N THR A 219 25.69 10.47 21.08
CA THR A 219 26.67 11.08 20.17
C THR A 219 28.05 10.43 20.33
N ALA A 220 28.50 10.18 21.57
CA ALA A 220 29.77 9.50 21.82
C ALA A 220 29.81 8.08 21.24
N ILE A 221 28.70 7.33 21.36
CA ILE A 221 28.57 5.98 20.77
C ILE A 221 28.64 6.04 19.24
N LEU A 222 28.03 7.06 18.63
CA LEU A 222 28.04 7.23 17.18
C LEU A 222 29.43 7.63 16.66
N GLU A 223 30.16 8.46 17.38
CA GLU A 223 31.55 8.83 17.06
C GLU A 223 32.48 7.61 17.15
N GLU A 224 32.32 6.77 18.19
CA GLU A 224 33.08 5.52 18.33
C GLU A 224 32.73 4.51 17.22
N ALA A 225 31.46 4.43 16.82
CA ALA A 225 31.01 3.51 15.78
C ALA A 225 31.25 4.01 14.35
N GLU A 226 31.51 5.30 14.14
CA GLU A 226 31.75 5.91 12.82
C GLU A 226 32.82 5.17 11.98
N PRO A 227 34.02 4.86 12.50
CA PRO A 227 35.02 4.12 11.73
C PRO A 227 34.53 2.73 11.30
N ILE A 228 33.76 2.04 12.15
CA ILE A 228 33.19 0.71 11.84
C ILE A 228 32.18 0.81 10.70
N PHE A 229 31.31 1.83 10.72
CA PHE A 229 30.33 2.05 9.67
C PHE A 229 30.99 2.46 8.35
N LYS A 230 32.02 3.31 8.41
CA LYS A 230 32.80 3.72 7.24
C LYS A 230 33.49 2.52 6.58
N GLU A 231 34.06 1.63 7.38
CA GLU A 231 34.68 0.39 6.88
C GLU A 231 33.66 -0.55 6.24
N ARG A 232 32.51 -0.78 6.89
CA ARG A 232 31.43 -1.61 6.32
C ARG A 232 30.90 -1.04 5.01
N ARG A 233 30.72 0.29 4.92
CA ARG A 233 30.27 0.95 3.69
C ARG A 233 31.31 0.85 2.57
N ARG A 234 32.60 0.98 2.89
CA ARG A 234 33.70 0.75 1.94
C ARG A 234 33.65 -0.68 1.40
N ARG A 235 33.56 -1.68 2.28
CA ARG A 235 33.48 -3.10 1.90
C ARG A 235 32.27 -3.42 1.02
N LEU A 236 31.10 -2.85 1.33
CA LEU A 236 29.90 -3.01 0.50
C LEU A 236 30.08 -2.38 -0.90
N ASN A 237 30.67 -1.19 -0.99
CA ASN A 237 30.96 -0.55 -2.26
C ASN A 237 31.97 -1.36 -3.09
N GLU A 238 33.03 -1.89 -2.48
CA GLU A 238 34.00 -2.75 -3.17
C GLU A 238 33.36 -4.03 -3.71
N MET A 239 32.45 -4.66 -2.94
CA MET A 239 31.70 -5.83 -3.43
C MET A 239 30.74 -5.46 -4.57
N ALA A 240 30.09 -4.30 -4.50
CA ALA A 240 29.23 -3.81 -5.57
C ALA A 240 30.02 -3.55 -6.88
N ILE A 241 31.23 -3.00 -6.76
CA ILE A 241 32.13 -2.77 -7.90
C ILE A 241 32.62 -4.10 -8.50
N LYS A 242 33.03 -5.07 -7.66
CA LYS A 242 33.50 -6.39 -8.12
C LYS A 242 32.41 -7.23 -8.79
N ASN A 243 31.15 -7.08 -8.38
CA ASN A 243 30.04 -7.85 -8.92
C ASN A 243 29.41 -7.22 -10.18
N CYS A 244 29.80 -6.01 -10.55
CA CYS A 244 29.47 -5.45 -11.85
C CYS A 244 30.46 -5.97 -12.88
N THR A 245 30.22 -7.19 -13.38
CA THR A 245 30.88 -7.63 -14.62
C THR A 245 30.66 -6.55 -15.69
N PRO A 246 31.68 -6.19 -16.49
CA PRO A 246 31.56 -5.15 -17.49
C PRO A 246 30.36 -5.49 -18.37
N LYS A 247 29.34 -4.63 -18.31
CA LYS A 247 28.04 -4.83 -18.93
C LYS A 247 28.29 -5.09 -20.41
N ALA A 248 28.31 -6.36 -20.81
CA ALA A 248 28.56 -6.74 -22.18
C ALA A 248 27.53 -6.00 -23.02
N ARG A 249 28.00 -5.11 -23.90
CA ARG A 249 27.15 -4.44 -24.89
C ARG A 249 26.64 -5.51 -25.84
N ARG A 250 25.58 -6.20 -25.43
CA ARG A 250 24.91 -7.21 -26.22
C ARG A 250 24.12 -6.44 -27.27
N ASN A 251 24.64 -6.40 -28.49
CA ASN A 251 23.90 -6.00 -29.68
C ASN A 251 22.78 -7.02 -29.91
N GLN A 252 21.67 -6.91 -29.18
CA GLN A 252 20.49 -7.74 -29.42
C GLN A 252 19.57 -7.02 -30.41
N LYS A 253 19.46 -7.59 -31.62
CA LYS A 253 18.29 -7.42 -32.49
C LYS A 253 17.06 -7.86 -31.68
N MET A 254 16.14 -6.94 -31.44
CA MET A 254 14.91 -7.22 -30.71
C MET A 254 13.97 -8.05 -31.58
N THR A 255 13.66 -9.26 -31.13
CA THR A 255 12.40 -9.94 -31.43
C THR A 255 11.45 -9.66 -30.27
N VAL A 256 10.26 -9.19 -30.60
CA VAL A 256 9.20 -8.77 -29.67
C VAL A 256 8.62 -9.98 -28.96
N SER A 257 8.65 -9.98 -27.62
CA SER A 257 7.76 -10.78 -26.79
C SER A 257 7.24 -9.90 -25.65
N ASN A 258 5.92 -9.75 -25.58
CA ASN A 258 5.20 -9.08 -24.51
C ASN A 258 5.26 -9.93 -23.24
N ASP A 259 5.54 -9.26 -22.12
CA ASP A 259 5.00 -9.48 -20.77
C ASP A 259 6.05 -9.14 -19.70
N ILE A 260 6.00 -7.93 -19.10
CA ILE A 260 6.50 -7.70 -17.72
C ILE A 260 5.67 -6.58 -17.02
N PRO A 261 5.29 -6.76 -15.73
CA PRO A 261 4.63 -5.76 -14.90
C PRO A 261 5.59 -4.78 -14.19
N GLY A 262 5.10 -3.57 -13.89
CA GLY A 262 5.65 -2.67 -12.86
C GLY A 262 6.72 -1.68 -13.33
N LEU A 263 6.33 -0.67 -14.10
CA LEU A 263 7.22 0.44 -14.47
C LEU A 263 7.13 1.59 -13.46
N SER A 264 8.22 1.77 -12.71
CA SER A 264 8.50 3.01 -11.98
C SER A 264 8.93 4.09 -12.97
N PHE A 265 8.02 5.01 -13.29
CA PHE A 265 8.30 6.15 -14.16
C PHE A 265 9.02 7.24 -13.37
N SER A 266 10.35 7.28 -13.50
CA SER A 266 11.14 8.40 -13.01
C SER A 266 10.80 9.68 -13.79
N HIS A 267 10.19 10.63 -13.10
CA HIS A 267 9.85 11.96 -13.61
C HIS A 267 11.13 12.80 -13.72
N GLY A 268 11.90 12.59 -14.79
CA GLY A 268 13.24 13.15 -14.96
C GLY A 268 13.43 13.93 -16.25
N ARG A 269 13.37 15.26 -16.12
CA ARG A 269 13.91 16.32 -17.00
C ARG A 269 13.22 16.55 -18.34
N GLU A 270 12.97 17.83 -18.55
CA GLU A 270 12.49 18.51 -19.75
C GLU A 270 13.45 18.22 -20.92
N SER A 271 13.25 17.07 -21.55
CA SER A 271 14.01 16.67 -22.72
C SER A 271 13.48 17.45 -23.92
N ARG A 272 14.36 18.26 -24.49
CA ARG A 272 14.15 19.16 -25.64
C ARG A 272 14.02 18.37 -26.94
N GLY A 273 13.05 17.45 -26.98
CA GLY A 273 12.58 16.72 -28.16
C GLY A 273 11.05 16.71 -28.08
N LYS A 274 10.36 17.02 -29.19
CA LYS A 274 8.92 17.31 -29.28
C LYS A 274 7.99 16.09 -29.01
N ALA A 275 8.27 15.29 -28.00
CA ALA A 275 7.33 14.28 -27.53
C ALA A 275 6.32 14.95 -26.58
N GLY A 276 5.02 14.79 -26.84
CA GLY A 276 3.97 15.22 -25.93
C GLY A 276 4.14 14.62 -24.53
N LYS A 277 3.45 15.20 -23.53
CA LYS A 277 3.47 14.68 -22.16
C LYS A 277 2.81 13.31 -22.15
N SER A 278 3.50 12.31 -21.60
CA SER A 278 2.97 10.95 -21.49
C SER A 278 1.93 10.79 -20.38
N VAL A 279 1.98 11.64 -19.36
CA VAL A 279 1.08 11.61 -18.20
C VAL A 279 0.63 13.02 -17.84
N TYR A 280 -0.67 13.18 -17.64
CA TYR A 280 -1.31 14.39 -17.12
C TYR A 280 -1.83 14.12 -15.70
N PRO A 281 -1.08 14.51 -14.67
CA PRO A 281 -1.56 14.43 -13.30
C PRO A 281 -2.61 15.52 -13.07
N VAL A 282 -3.84 15.13 -12.80
CA VAL A 282 -4.99 16.03 -12.61
C VAL A 282 -5.67 15.78 -11.25
N LEU A 283 -6.45 16.76 -10.84
CA LEU A 283 -7.38 16.72 -9.73
C LEU A 283 -8.79 16.84 -10.31
N ILE A 284 -9.69 15.96 -9.89
CA ILE A 284 -11.10 15.97 -10.31
C ILE A 284 -11.96 16.17 -9.06
N GLY A 285 -12.93 17.08 -9.12
CA GLY A 285 -13.77 17.40 -7.97
C GLY A 285 -14.53 18.71 -8.10
N ASP A 286 -15.05 19.19 -6.97
CA ASP A 286 -15.80 20.43 -6.91
C ASP A 286 -14.93 21.67 -7.21
N ARG A 287 -15.48 22.61 -7.98
CA ARG A 287 -14.77 23.77 -8.54
C ARG A 287 -14.13 24.63 -7.46
N ASP A 288 -14.79 24.78 -6.33
CA ASP A 288 -14.34 25.62 -5.22
C ASP A 288 -13.19 24.97 -4.43
N HIS A 289 -13.07 23.64 -4.54
CA HIS A 289 -12.10 22.83 -3.80
C HIS A 289 -10.85 22.48 -4.62
N LEU A 290 -10.93 22.47 -5.96
CA LEU A 290 -9.79 22.18 -6.85
C LEU A 290 -8.58 23.08 -6.59
N PHE A 291 -8.81 24.37 -6.34
CA PHE A 291 -7.73 25.36 -6.15
C PHE A 291 -7.37 25.63 -4.69
N SER A 292 -8.28 25.31 -3.76
CA SER A 292 -8.09 25.46 -2.31
C SER A 292 -7.03 24.50 -1.75
N SER A 293 -6.70 23.46 -2.50
CA SER A 293 -5.68 22.45 -2.19
C SER A 293 -4.23 22.98 -2.15
N ARG A 294 -3.97 24.22 -2.59
CA ARG A 294 -2.60 24.77 -2.74
C ARG A 294 -1.82 25.02 -1.44
N LYS A 295 -2.46 25.06 -0.27
CA LYS A 295 -1.82 25.62 0.95
C LYS A 295 -1.39 24.62 2.03
N LYS A 296 -1.73 23.33 1.93
CA LYS A 296 -1.23 22.29 2.85
C LYS A 296 -1.06 21.00 2.06
N SER A 297 -0.03 20.22 2.35
CA SER A 297 0.21 18.92 1.72
C SER A 297 -0.97 17.99 2.03
N PHE A 298 -2.04 18.06 1.24
CA PHE A 298 -3.16 17.14 1.34
C PHE A 298 -2.61 15.77 0.98
N HIS A 299 -2.33 14.97 2.01
CA HIS A 299 -2.09 13.55 1.86
C HIS A 299 -3.47 12.96 1.58
N PHE A 300 -3.84 12.92 0.31
CA PHE A 300 -4.97 12.12 -0.09
C PHE A 300 -4.56 10.67 0.23
N GLY A 301 -5.10 10.11 1.33
CA GLY A 301 -5.00 8.68 1.61
C GLY A 301 -5.73 7.82 0.57
N LYS A 302 -6.36 8.46 -0.42
CA LYS A 302 -7.02 7.81 -1.55
C LYS A 302 -5.98 7.36 -2.58
N PRO A 303 -6.13 6.15 -3.14
CA PRO A 303 -5.30 5.71 -4.25
C PRO A 303 -5.48 6.65 -5.45
N ILE A 304 -4.38 6.94 -6.14
CA ILE A 304 -4.39 7.68 -7.42
C ILE A 304 -5.10 6.79 -8.45
N GLN A 305 -6.17 7.30 -9.06
CA GLN A 305 -6.82 6.58 -10.16
C GLN A 305 -6.04 6.82 -11.45
N ILE A 306 -5.98 5.81 -12.33
CA ILE A 306 -5.26 5.88 -13.59
C ILE A 306 -6.25 5.69 -14.74
N ILE A 307 -6.26 6.62 -15.69
CA ILE A 307 -7.01 6.51 -16.95
C ILE A 307 -5.98 6.28 -18.04
N ASP A 308 -5.91 5.06 -18.55
CA ASP A 308 -5.01 4.71 -19.65
C ASP A 308 -5.70 4.93 -21.00
N LEU A 309 -5.17 5.87 -21.77
CA LEU A 309 -5.61 6.21 -23.12
C LEU A 309 -4.64 5.67 -24.18
N HIS A 310 -3.72 4.79 -23.81
CA HIS A 310 -2.80 4.19 -24.78
C HIS A 310 -3.57 3.39 -25.84
N GLY A 311 -3.27 3.66 -27.11
CA GLY A 311 -3.87 2.96 -28.25
C GLY A 311 -5.25 3.49 -28.68
N TYR A 312 -5.83 4.46 -27.96
CA TYR A 312 -7.07 5.10 -28.36
C TYR A 312 -6.84 6.10 -29.49
N SER A 313 -7.81 6.20 -30.40
CA SER A 313 -7.88 7.34 -31.32
C SER A 313 -8.27 8.63 -30.58
N CYS A 314 -8.09 9.76 -31.25
CA CYS A 314 -8.42 11.09 -30.72
C CYS A 314 -9.88 11.21 -30.25
N GLN A 315 -10.82 10.66 -31.03
CA GLN A 315 -12.25 10.73 -30.73
C GLN A 315 -12.63 9.76 -29.61
N GLU A 316 -12.11 8.53 -29.64
CA GLU A 316 -12.38 7.54 -28.60
C GLU A 316 -11.80 7.98 -27.25
N ALA A 317 -10.62 8.61 -27.23
CA ALA A 317 -10.03 9.16 -26.02
C ALA A 317 -10.92 10.24 -25.38
N ILE A 318 -11.47 11.15 -26.19
CA ILE A 318 -12.41 12.17 -25.71
C ILE A 318 -13.69 11.53 -25.18
N GLN A 319 -14.29 10.61 -25.93
CA GLN A 319 -15.50 9.91 -25.51
C GLN A 319 -15.28 9.14 -24.21
N MET A 320 -14.13 8.48 -24.07
CA MET A 320 -13.75 7.79 -22.84
C MET A 320 -13.67 8.79 -21.68
N LEU A 321 -12.93 9.89 -21.84
CA LEU A 321 -12.82 10.91 -20.79
C LEU A 321 -14.19 11.50 -20.39
N ASP A 322 -15.05 11.80 -21.36
CA ASP A 322 -16.40 12.34 -21.12
C ASP A 322 -17.31 11.32 -20.42
N ASN A 323 -17.18 10.02 -20.74
CA ASN A 323 -17.93 8.94 -20.09
C ASN A 323 -17.46 8.64 -18.66
N TYR A 324 -16.16 8.79 -18.39
CA TYR A 324 -15.60 8.53 -17.06
C TYR A 324 -15.77 9.72 -16.10
N LEU A 325 -15.78 10.96 -16.62
CA LEU A 325 -15.81 12.17 -15.80
C LEU A 325 -16.97 12.21 -14.77
N PRO A 326 -18.24 11.90 -15.13
CA PRO A 326 -19.33 11.91 -14.16
C PRO A 326 -19.10 10.94 -12.99
N LYS A 327 -18.57 9.75 -13.27
CA LYS A 327 -18.27 8.72 -12.25
C LYS A 327 -17.16 9.18 -11.31
N LEU A 328 -16.16 9.87 -11.86
CA LEU A 328 -15.04 10.42 -11.07
C LEU A 328 -15.51 11.58 -10.19
N LEU A 329 -16.41 12.43 -10.69
CA LEU A 329 -17.02 13.50 -9.90
C LEU A 329 -17.87 12.93 -8.76
N GLU A 330 -18.72 11.95 -9.03
CA GLU A 330 -19.51 11.27 -8.00
C GLU A 330 -18.61 10.66 -6.93
N TYR A 331 -17.56 9.93 -7.33
CA TYR A 331 -16.59 9.36 -6.40
C TYR A 331 -15.83 10.43 -5.60
N ALA A 332 -15.55 11.59 -6.21
CA ALA A 332 -14.96 12.71 -5.49
C ALA A 332 -15.91 13.23 -4.39
N MET A 333 -17.20 13.35 -4.69
CA MET A 333 -18.19 13.88 -3.75
C MET A 333 -18.41 13.01 -2.50
N VAL A 334 -18.06 11.73 -2.53
CA VAL A 334 -18.22 10.82 -1.38
C VAL A 334 -17.31 11.20 -0.19
N SER A 335 -16.17 11.86 -0.42
CA SER A 335 -15.22 12.10 0.67
C SER A 335 -14.47 13.43 0.54
N ILE A 336 -14.50 14.19 1.63
CA ILE A 336 -13.80 15.46 1.85
C ILE A 336 -12.29 15.24 1.59
N PRO A 337 -11.62 16.11 0.80
CA PRO A 337 -12.05 17.46 0.39
C PRO A 337 -12.83 17.54 -0.93
N TRP A 338 -13.59 16.49 -1.30
CA TRP A 338 -14.39 16.44 -2.53
C TRP A 338 -13.56 16.56 -3.82
N VAL A 339 -12.30 16.14 -3.72
CA VAL A 339 -11.33 16.11 -4.80
C VAL A 339 -10.61 14.76 -4.76
N ILE A 340 -10.33 14.22 -5.93
CA ILE A 340 -9.55 12.99 -6.10
C ILE A 340 -8.38 13.21 -7.06
N PRO A 341 -7.22 12.60 -6.81
CA PRO A 341 -6.11 12.61 -7.74
C PRO A 341 -6.32 11.56 -8.83
N VAL A 342 -6.13 11.97 -10.09
CA VAL A 342 -6.21 11.10 -11.27
C VAL A 342 -5.00 11.34 -12.17
N ASP A 343 -4.41 10.28 -12.69
CA ASP A 343 -3.34 10.33 -13.69
C ASP A 343 -3.89 9.86 -15.04
N ILE A 344 -3.91 10.77 -16.02
CA ILE A 344 -4.32 10.44 -17.39
C ILE A 344 -3.07 10.09 -18.20
N VAL A 345 -2.95 8.84 -18.63
CA VAL A 345 -1.80 8.30 -19.36
C VAL A 345 -2.10 8.30 -20.86
N CYS A 346 -1.33 9.06 -21.63
CA CYS A 346 -1.50 9.20 -23.09
C CYS A 346 -0.61 8.24 -23.90
N GLY A 347 0.28 7.49 -23.22
CA GLY A 347 1.34 6.71 -23.86
C GLY A 347 2.53 7.56 -24.33
N CYS A 348 3.66 6.91 -24.60
CA CYS A 348 4.86 7.58 -25.10
C CYS A 348 4.79 7.74 -26.63
N GLY A 349 4.84 8.96 -27.14
CA GLY A 349 5.02 9.23 -28.58
C GLY A 349 3.77 9.69 -29.35
N ASN A 350 2.60 9.77 -28.72
CA ASN A 350 1.41 10.33 -29.36
C ASN A 350 1.19 11.80 -28.96
N GLN A 351 1.85 12.72 -29.68
CA GLN A 351 1.73 14.17 -29.42
C GLN A 351 0.28 14.66 -29.59
N VAL A 352 -0.46 14.12 -30.55
CA VAL A 352 -1.83 14.54 -30.85
C VAL A 352 -2.75 14.21 -29.67
N LEU A 353 -2.67 13.00 -29.10
CA LEU A 353 -3.44 12.65 -27.90
C LEU A 353 -3.08 13.55 -26.72
N SER A 354 -1.78 13.81 -26.51
CA SER A 354 -1.32 14.70 -25.44
C SER A 354 -1.93 16.10 -25.58
N GLU A 355 -1.94 16.67 -26.79
CA GLU A 355 -2.55 17.99 -27.04
C GLU A 355 -4.07 17.97 -26.82
N ILE A 356 -4.75 16.91 -27.24
CA ILE A 356 -6.21 16.75 -27.04
C ILE A 356 -6.55 16.64 -25.56
N VAL A 357 -5.82 15.84 -24.80
CA VAL A 357 -6.02 15.71 -23.35
C VAL A 357 -5.76 17.04 -22.66
N GLU A 358 -4.74 17.79 -23.09
CA GLU A 358 -4.50 19.13 -22.55
C GLU A 358 -5.64 20.11 -22.84
N GLN A 359 -6.20 20.08 -24.06
CA GLN A 359 -7.37 20.89 -24.41
C GLN A 359 -8.62 20.46 -23.64
N TRP A 360 -8.80 19.14 -23.45
CA TRP A 360 -9.87 18.59 -22.65
C TRP A 360 -9.79 19.06 -21.19
N ILE A 361 -8.62 18.99 -20.56
CA ILE A 361 -8.41 19.49 -19.19
C ILE A 361 -8.75 20.99 -19.08
N LYS A 362 -8.43 21.80 -20.11
CA LYS A 362 -8.70 23.25 -20.10
C LYS A 362 -10.19 23.59 -20.27
N ARG A 363 -10.94 22.81 -21.05
CA ARG A 363 -12.36 23.09 -21.35
C ARG A 363 -13.33 22.52 -20.33
N THR A 364 -12.95 21.45 -19.64
CA THR A 364 -13.83 20.69 -18.76
C THR A 364 -13.89 21.30 -17.36
N CYS A 365 -15.09 21.65 -16.91
CA CYS A 365 -15.32 22.09 -15.53
C CYS A 365 -15.11 20.92 -14.55
N GLY A 366 -14.54 21.19 -13.38
CA GLY A 366 -14.31 20.15 -12.37
C GLY A 366 -13.00 19.37 -12.55
N VAL A 367 -12.15 19.75 -13.51
CA VAL A 367 -10.82 19.17 -13.73
C VAL A 367 -9.76 20.27 -13.63
N ALA A 368 -8.68 20.02 -12.88
CA ALA A 368 -7.55 20.94 -12.76
C ALA A 368 -6.21 20.19 -12.77
N ASN A 369 -5.13 20.84 -13.21
CA ASN A 369 -3.80 20.24 -13.13
C ASN A 369 -3.35 20.06 -11.68
N ARG A 370 -2.84 18.87 -11.34
CA ARG A 370 -2.29 18.58 -10.01
C ARG A 370 -0.95 19.31 -9.82
N PRO A 371 -0.75 20.04 -8.70
CA PRO A 371 0.52 20.70 -8.41
C PRO A 371 1.69 19.71 -8.33
N LYS A 372 2.88 20.10 -8.82
CA LYS A 372 4.08 19.23 -8.80
C LYS A 372 4.50 18.78 -7.39
N SER A 373 4.16 19.57 -6.36
CA SER A 373 4.45 19.25 -4.95
C SER A 373 3.74 18.00 -4.42
N TYR A 374 2.78 17.44 -5.17
CA TYR A 374 2.06 16.23 -4.78
C TYR A 374 2.87 14.93 -4.97
N LEU A 375 3.91 14.94 -5.81
CA LEU A 375 4.65 13.72 -6.14
C LEU A 375 5.82 13.41 -5.19
N THR A 376 6.12 14.32 -4.25
CA THR A 376 7.32 14.25 -3.39
C THR A 376 7.02 13.84 -1.94
N GLY A 377 5.93 13.10 -1.71
CA GLY A 377 5.52 12.59 -0.39
C GLY A 377 6.16 11.26 -0.03
#